data_AF-A0A8D8JBU1-F1
#
_entry.id   AF-A0A8D8JBU1-F1
#
_cell.length_a   1.000
_cell.length_b   1.000
_cell.length_c   1.000
_cell.angle_alpha   90.00
_cell.angle_beta   90.00
_cell.angle_gamma   90.00
#
_symmetry.space_group_name_H-M   'P 1'
#
loop_
_entity.id
_entity.type
_entity.pdbx_description
1 polymer ?
#
loop_
_entity_poly.entity_id
_entity_poly.type
_entity_poly.pdbx_seq_one_letter_code
_entity_poly.pdbx_strand_id
1 'polypeptide(L)'
;MNEEITPAEVDFLLRFPIKPHVTSPVDFLTNTAWGGICSLASKDEFRNLDRDIETSSKRWKKLIESECPEKEKFPQEWKNKTALQRLCMMRALRPDRMTYAMTDFIEEKLGARYVENRTMEFAKSFEET
;
A
#
# COMPACT_ATOMS: atom_id res chain seq x y z
N MET A 1 -10.00 -10.63 -19.17
CA MET A 1 -9.89 -9.68 -18.04
C MET A 1 -8.66 -10.10 -17.27
N ASN A 2 -7.63 -9.26 -17.16
CA ASN A 2 -6.38 -9.62 -16.47
C ASN A 2 -6.67 -10.04 -15.03
N GLU A 3 -6.28 -11.26 -14.67
CA GLU A 3 -6.49 -11.91 -13.36
C GLU A 3 -5.61 -11.32 -12.23
N GLU A 4 -5.04 -10.13 -12.39
CA GLU A 4 -4.07 -9.56 -11.44
C GLU A 4 -4.68 -8.73 -10.30
N ILE A 5 -5.96 -8.35 -10.40
CA ILE A 5 -6.63 -7.45 -9.43
C ILE A 5 -7.85 -8.17 -8.87
N THR A 6 -7.77 -8.59 -7.61
CA THR A 6 -8.92 -9.24 -6.97
C THR A 6 -9.90 -8.20 -6.41
N PRO A 7 -11.22 -8.38 -6.60
CA PRO A 7 -12.22 -7.45 -6.05
C PRO A 7 -12.13 -7.28 -4.53
N ALA A 8 -11.72 -8.33 -3.82
CA ALA A 8 -11.58 -8.34 -2.36
C ALA A 8 -10.42 -7.47 -1.85
N GLU A 9 -9.33 -7.36 -2.62
CA GLU A 9 -8.20 -6.47 -2.29
C GLU A 9 -8.53 -5.02 -2.64
N VAL A 10 -9.20 -4.78 -3.77
CA VAL A 10 -9.69 -3.44 -4.14
C VAL A 10 -10.68 -2.91 -3.11
N ASP A 11 -11.62 -3.74 -2.68
CA ASP A 11 -12.61 -3.34 -1.67
C ASP A 11 -11.93 -2.97 -0.34
N PHE A 12 -10.93 -3.75 0.08
CA PHE A 12 -10.11 -3.41 1.24
C PHE A 12 -9.41 -2.07 1.06
N LEU A 13 -8.77 -1.83 -0.09
CA LEU A 13 -8.03 -0.61 -0.36
C LEU A 13 -8.93 0.64 -0.30
N LEU A 14 -10.14 0.55 -0.86
CA LEU A 14 -11.09 1.66 -0.95
C LEU A 14 -11.85 1.90 0.35
N ARG A 15 -12.38 0.85 0.98
CA ARG A 15 -13.19 0.97 2.20
C ARG A 15 -12.38 1.02 3.48
N PHE A 16 -11.17 0.45 3.45
CA PHE A 16 -10.26 0.32 4.57
C PHE A 16 -10.97 -0.13 5.87
N PRO A 17 -11.54 -1.35 5.88
CA PRO A 17 -12.20 -1.87 7.07
C PRO A 17 -11.19 -2.03 8.21
N ILE A 18 -11.53 -1.57 9.41
CA ILE A 18 -10.70 -1.69 10.61
C ILE A 18 -11.34 -2.63 11.63
N LYS A 19 -10.52 -3.40 12.34
CA LYS A 19 -10.95 -4.11 13.54
C LYS A 19 -11.08 -3.11 14.70
N PRO A 20 -12.27 -2.89 15.27
CA PRO A 20 -12.47 -1.89 16.32
C PRO A 20 -11.93 -2.38 17.67
N HIS A 21 -11.73 -1.44 18.60
CA HIS A 21 -11.36 -1.70 20.00
C HIS A 21 -10.08 -2.52 20.20
N VAL A 22 -9.11 -2.37 19.30
CA VAL A 22 -7.76 -2.95 19.46
C VAL A 22 -6.76 -1.88 19.91
N THR A 23 -5.77 -2.31 20.68
CA THR A 23 -4.62 -1.49 21.07
C THR A 23 -3.41 -1.96 20.29
N SER A 24 -2.65 -1.04 19.71
CA SER A 24 -1.38 -1.36 19.06
C SER A 24 -0.40 -1.92 20.10
N PRO A 25 0.23 -3.09 19.84
CA PRO A 25 1.28 -3.62 20.71
C PRO A 25 2.63 -2.92 20.49
N VAL A 26 2.72 -2.03 19.49
CA VAL A 26 3.94 -1.29 19.13
C VAL A 26 3.72 0.22 19.20
N ASP A 27 4.76 0.96 19.55
CA ASP A 27 4.71 2.40 19.82
C ASP A 27 4.64 3.29 18.56
N PHE A 28 5.03 2.76 17.40
CA PHE A 28 5.07 3.48 16.12
C PHE A 28 3.80 3.33 15.26
N LEU A 29 2.78 2.62 15.77
CA LEU A 29 1.48 2.49 15.09
C LEU A 29 0.35 2.97 16.00
N THR A 30 -0.59 3.69 15.40
CA THR A 30 -1.83 4.07 16.09
C THR A 30 -2.76 2.86 16.22
N ASN A 31 -3.69 2.91 17.19
CA ASN A 31 -4.72 1.89 17.35
C ASN A 31 -5.57 1.70 16.07
N THR A 32 -5.83 2.77 15.33
CA THR A 32 -6.57 2.74 14.06
C THR A 32 -5.77 2.01 12.96
N ALA A 33 -4.49 2.36 12.80
CA ALA A 33 -3.60 1.69 11.84
C ALA A 33 -3.48 0.19 12.18
N TRP A 34 -3.31 -0.11 13.46
CA TRP A 34 -3.29 -1.49 13.95
C TRP A 34 -4.60 -2.24 13.68
N GLY A 35 -5.75 -1.61 13.89
CA GLY A 35 -7.05 -2.16 13.51
C GLY A 35 -7.16 -2.50 12.03
N GLY A 36 -6.59 -1.66 11.15
CA GLY A 36 -6.46 -1.93 9.73
C GLY A 36 -5.55 -3.11 9.42
N ILE A 37 -4.41 -3.23 10.12
CA ILE A 37 -3.48 -4.37 10.00
C ILE A 37 -4.15 -5.68 10.45
N CYS A 38 -4.85 -5.70 11.59
CA CYS A 38 -5.56 -6.88 12.06
C CYS A 38 -6.69 -7.30 11.10
N SER A 39 -7.38 -6.32 10.51
CA SER A 39 -8.39 -6.55 9.48
C SER A 39 -7.76 -7.16 8.23
N LEU A 40 -6.64 -6.61 7.76
CA LEU A 40 -5.89 -7.13 6.62
C LEU A 40 -5.39 -8.57 6.88
N ALA A 41 -4.82 -8.82 8.06
CA ALA A 41 -4.30 -10.12 8.48
C ALA A 41 -5.35 -11.24 8.60
N SER A 42 -6.65 -10.89 8.56
CA SER A 42 -7.73 -11.88 8.49
C SER A 42 -7.93 -12.50 7.10
N LYS A 43 -7.32 -11.91 6.06
CA LYS A 43 -7.30 -12.47 4.70
C LYS A 43 -6.15 -13.46 4.56
N ASP A 44 -6.37 -14.55 3.83
CA ASP A 44 -5.42 -15.65 3.69
C ASP A 44 -4.06 -15.19 3.13
N GLU A 45 -4.08 -14.22 2.22
CA GLU A 45 -2.88 -13.65 1.61
C GLU A 45 -2.05 -12.85 2.60
N PHE A 46 -2.58 -12.41 3.74
CA PHE A 46 -1.88 -11.58 4.73
C PHE A 46 -1.80 -12.23 6.10
N ARG A 47 -2.08 -13.52 6.19
CA ARG A 47 -2.05 -14.27 7.44
C ARG A 47 -0.72 -14.07 8.17
N ASN A 48 -0.80 -13.80 9.47
CA ASN A 48 0.33 -13.51 10.37
C ASN A 48 1.05 -12.17 10.16
N LEU A 49 0.53 -11.24 9.34
CA LEU A 49 1.12 -9.89 9.19
C LEU A 49 1.22 -9.15 10.52
N ASP A 50 0.15 -9.16 11.30
CA ASP A 50 0.09 -8.60 12.65
C ASP A 50 1.18 -9.19 13.56
N ARG A 51 1.29 -10.53 13.59
CA ARG A 51 2.29 -11.24 14.39
C ARG A 51 3.73 -10.93 13.97
N ASP A 52 4.02 -10.81 12.67
CA ASP A 52 5.36 -10.45 12.20
C ASP A 52 5.70 -9.00 12.53
N ILE A 53 4.74 -8.07 12.49
CA ILE A 53 4.95 -6.68 12.91
C ILE A 53 5.28 -6.60 14.40
N GLU A 54 4.60 -7.37 15.24
CA GLU A 54 4.85 -7.42 16.68
C GLU A 54 6.22 -8.04 17.00
N THR A 55 6.52 -9.20 16.43
CA THR A 55 7.75 -9.96 16.72
C THR A 55 9.00 -9.37 16.07
N SER A 56 8.87 -8.79 14.87
CA SER A 56 9.95 -8.12 14.11
C SER A 56 9.86 -6.59 14.18
N SER A 57 9.36 -6.03 15.29
CA SER A 57 8.98 -4.61 15.44
C SER A 57 10.04 -3.60 15.01
N LYS A 58 11.32 -3.80 15.38
CA LYS A 58 12.43 -2.89 14.98
C LYS A 58 12.56 -2.75 13.46
N ARG A 59 12.36 -3.85 12.72
CA ARG A 59 12.48 -3.85 11.25
C ARG A 59 11.30 -3.12 10.61
N TRP A 60 10.09 -3.36 11.11
CA TRP A 60 8.88 -2.69 10.65
C TRP A 60 8.89 -1.21 10.99
N LYS A 61 9.32 -0.84 12.20
CA LYS A 61 9.52 0.55 12.62
C LYS A 61 10.40 1.30 11.63
N LYS A 62 11.56 0.73 11.26
CA LYS A 62 12.48 1.32 10.28
C LYS A 62 11.82 1.58 8.92
N LEU A 63 11.01 0.66 8.42
CA LEU A 63 10.30 0.83 7.15
C LEU A 63 9.20 1.90 7.25
N ILE A 64 8.38 1.84 8.31
CA ILE A 64 7.23 2.73 8.50
C ILE A 64 7.69 4.18 8.77
N GLU A 65 8.78 4.37 9.52
CA GLU A 65 9.35 5.68 9.82
C GLU A 65 10.29 6.22 8.73
N SER A 66 10.51 5.46 7.64
CA SER A 66 11.25 5.97 6.47
C SER A 66 10.53 7.17 5.85
N GLU A 67 11.29 8.05 5.22
CA GLU A 67 10.77 9.24 4.53
C GLU A 67 9.90 8.84 3.33
N CYS A 68 10.36 7.85 2.57
CA CYS A 68 9.73 7.34 1.35
C CYS A 68 9.47 5.82 1.47
N PRO A 69 8.58 5.38 2.39
CA PRO A 69 8.32 3.96 2.65
C PRO A 69 7.83 3.20 1.41
N GLU A 70 7.16 3.87 0.48
CA GLU A 70 6.73 3.28 -0.80
C GLU A 70 7.89 2.84 -1.70
N LYS A 71 9.08 3.42 -1.53
CA LYS A 71 10.31 3.04 -2.25
C LYS A 71 11.12 1.96 -1.52
N GLU A 72 10.79 1.66 -0.27
CA GLU A 72 11.48 0.66 0.54
C GLU A 72 11.03 -0.76 0.17
N LYS A 73 11.94 -1.73 0.34
CA LYS A 73 11.58 -3.13 0.20
C LYS A 73 10.91 -3.63 1.48
N PHE A 74 9.72 -4.21 1.34
CA PHE A 74 9.05 -4.90 2.44
C PHE A 74 9.93 -6.03 3.04
N PRO A 75 9.79 -6.32 4.33
CA PRO A 75 10.63 -7.32 4.99
C PRO A 75 10.25 -8.75 4.58
N GLN A 76 11.21 -9.67 4.66
CA GLN A 76 11.00 -11.11 4.55
C GLN A 76 10.18 -11.55 3.32
N GLU A 77 9.09 -12.30 3.53
CA GLU A 77 8.16 -12.79 2.53
C GLU A 77 7.21 -11.71 2.00
N TRP A 78 7.04 -10.60 2.73
CA TRP A 78 6.16 -9.50 2.35
C TRP A 78 6.63 -8.78 1.08
N LYS A 79 7.91 -8.87 0.73
CA LYS A 79 8.46 -8.37 -0.55
C LYS A 79 7.92 -9.11 -1.77
N ASN A 80 7.42 -10.33 -1.59
CA ASN A 80 6.92 -11.18 -2.68
C ASN A 80 5.43 -10.95 -2.96
N LYS A 81 4.78 -10.05 -2.22
CA LYS A 81 3.38 -9.67 -2.44
C LYS A 81 3.21 -8.96 -3.78
N THR A 82 2.04 -9.14 -4.39
CA THR A 82 1.70 -8.44 -5.63
C THR A 82 1.70 -6.92 -5.40
N ALA A 83 1.76 -6.13 -6.47
CA ALA A 83 1.73 -4.67 -6.37
C ALA A 83 0.47 -4.16 -5.63
N LEU A 84 -0.70 -4.77 -5.88
CA LEU A 84 -1.95 -4.41 -5.21
C LEU A 84 -1.95 -4.82 -3.73
N GLN A 85 -1.37 -5.97 -3.40
CA GLN A 85 -1.22 -6.40 -2.01
C GLN A 85 -0.27 -5.47 -1.24
N ARG A 86 0.84 -5.05 -1.85
CA ARG A 86 1.73 -4.03 -1.28
C ARG A 86 1.02 -2.71 -1.05
N LEU A 87 0.13 -2.28 -1.95
CA LEU A 87 -0.75 -1.13 -1.73
C LEU A 87 -1.68 -1.30 -0.53
N CYS A 88 -2.29 -2.47 -0.36
CA CYS A 88 -3.14 -2.75 0.80
C CYS A 88 -2.35 -2.65 2.12
N MET A 89 -1.10 -3.12 2.12
CA MET A 89 -0.21 -2.98 3.28
C MET A 89 0.15 -1.51 3.54
N MET A 90 0.54 -0.76 2.49
CA MET A 90 0.81 0.68 2.61
C MET A 90 -0.37 1.47 3.15
N ARG A 91 -1.60 1.11 2.74
CA ARG A 91 -2.83 1.74 3.22
C ARG A 91 -2.99 1.65 4.74
N ALA A 92 -2.57 0.54 5.33
CA ALA A 92 -2.63 0.32 6.77
C ALA A 92 -1.42 0.95 7.51
N LEU A 93 -0.24 0.93 6.89
CA LEU A 93 1.02 1.32 7.53
C LEU A 93 1.31 2.83 7.44
N ARG A 94 1.12 3.44 6.28
CA ARG A 94 1.45 4.85 5.95
C ARG A 94 0.40 5.45 5.01
N PRO A 95 -0.82 5.71 5.51
CA PRO A 95 -1.91 6.23 4.68
C PRO A 95 -1.62 7.60 4.06
N ASP A 96 -0.74 8.39 4.67
CA ASP A 96 -0.25 9.68 4.17
C ASP A 96 0.58 9.58 2.89
N ARG A 97 1.19 8.42 2.64
CA ARG A 97 2.01 8.15 1.45
C ARG A 97 1.25 7.48 0.32
N MET A 98 -0.07 7.32 0.46
CA MET A 98 -0.87 6.58 -0.51
C MET A 98 -0.85 7.16 -1.92
N THR A 99 -0.75 8.48 -2.08
CA THR A 99 -0.63 9.10 -3.42
C THR A 99 0.63 8.61 -4.12
N TYR A 100 1.78 8.61 -3.44
CA TYR A 100 3.04 8.12 -3.99
C TYR A 100 3.01 6.61 -4.23
N ALA A 101 2.46 5.85 -3.29
CA ALA A 101 2.34 4.40 -3.47
C ALA A 101 1.42 4.04 -4.67
N MET A 102 0.34 4.81 -4.88
CA MET A 102 -0.53 4.65 -6.05
C MET A 102 0.19 5.01 -7.35
N THR A 103 0.97 6.10 -7.37
CA THR A 103 1.83 6.45 -8.50
C THR A 103 2.76 5.28 -8.85
N ASP A 104 3.46 4.72 -7.86
CA ASP A 104 4.37 3.59 -8.07
C ASP A 104 3.64 2.35 -8.61
N PHE A 105 2.44 2.06 -8.11
CA PHE A 105 1.61 0.98 -8.62
C PHE A 105 1.20 1.20 -10.07
N ILE A 106 0.75 2.40 -10.42
CA ILE A 106 0.33 2.75 -11.79
C ILE A 106 1.54 2.67 -12.73
N GLU A 107 2.68 3.18 -12.32
CA GLU A 107 3.93 3.10 -13.07
C GLU A 107 4.35 1.65 -13.30
N GLU A 108 4.30 0.79 -12.27
CA GLU A 108 4.64 -0.63 -12.38
C GLU A 108 3.68 -1.39 -13.31
N LYS A 109 2.39 -1.07 -13.31
CA LYS A 109 1.37 -1.80 -14.08
C LYS A 109 1.13 -1.27 -15.48
N LEU A 110 1.19 0.05 -15.67
CA LEU A 110 0.83 0.71 -16.92
C LEU A 110 2.04 1.41 -17.57
N GLY A 111 3.11 1.66 -16.82
CA GLY A 111 4.32 2.33 -17.27
C GLY A 111 4.37 3.83 -16.92
N ALA A 112 5.60 4.37 -16.90
CA ALA A 112 5.89 5.75 -16.46
C ALA A 112 5.06 6.84 -17.16
N ARG A 113 4.69 6.64 -18.44
CA ARG A 113 3.89 7.59 -19.21
C ARG A 113 2.51 7.93 -18.60
N TYR A 114 2.00 7.10 -17.69
CA TYR A 114 0.71 7.29 -17.01
C TYR A 114 0.82 8.06 -15.69
N VAL A 115 2.04 8.33 -15.23
CA VAL A 115 2.32 9.09 -14.00
C VAL A 115 3.21 10.31 -14.24
N GLU A 116 3.94 10.32 -15.35
CA GLU A 116 4.69 11.48 -15.82
C GLU A 116 3.72 12.62 -16.15
N ASN A 117 4.05 13.81 -15.63
CA ASN A 117 3.31 15.01 -15.96
C ASN A 117 3.67 15.43 -17.40
N ARG A 118 2.90 14.94 -18.38
CA ARG A 118 3.06 15.37 -19.77
C ARG A 118 2.54 16.80 -19.90
N THR A 119 3.44 17.74 -20.12
CA THR A 119 3.08 18.99 -20.80
C THR A 119 2.63 18.61 -22.21
N MET A 120 1.33 18.70 -22.48
CA MET A 120 0.80 18.49 -23.82
C MET A 120 1.39 19.57 -24.74
N GLU A 121 2.03 19.16 -25.84
CA GLU A 121 2.53 20.11 -26.84
C GLU A 121 1.34 20.85 -27.45
N PHE A 122 1.24 22.17 -27.22
CA PHE A 122 0.10 22.99 -27.65
C PHE A 122 -0.26 22.81 -29.13
N ALA A 123 0.75 22.62 -30.00
CA ALA A 123 0.55 22.37 -31.42
C ALA A 123 -0.29 21.11 -31.71
N LYS A 124 -0.10 20.02 -30.97
CA LYS A 124 -0.89 18.78 -31.13
C LYS A 124 -2.30 18.92 -30.57
N SER A 125 -2.49 19.68 -29.49
CA SER A 125 -3.82 19.96 -28.94
C SER A 125 -4.66 20.87 -29.85
N PHE A 126 -4.00 21.75 -30.62
CA PHE A 126 -4.67 22.71 -31.49
C PHE A 126 -5.20 22.09 -32.79
N GLU A 127 -4.59 20.99 -33.26
CA GLU A 127 -5.06 20.25 -34.45
C GLU A 127 -6.27 19.33 -34.17
N GLU A 128 -6.62 19.08 -32.90
CA GLU A 128 -7.78 18.26 -32.50
C GLU A 128 -9.10 19.05 -32.39
N THR A 129 -9.15 20.32 -32.85
CA THR A 129 -10.37 21.16 -32.94
C THR A 129 -10.80 21.37 -34.38
#